data_AF-A0A7Y2Z070-F1
#
_entry.id   AF-A0A7Y2Z070-F1
#
_cell.length_a   1.000
_cell.length_b   1.000
_cell.length_c   1.000
_cell.angle_alpha   90.00
_cell.angle_beta   90.00
_cell.angle_gamma   90.00
#
_symmetry.space_group_name_H-M   'P 1'
#
loop_
_entity.id
_entity.type
_entity.pdbx_description
1 polymer ?
#
loop_
_entity_poly.entity_id
_entity_poly.type
_entity_poly.pdbx_seq_one_letter_code
_entity_poly.pdbx_strand_id
1 'polypeptide(L)'
;MIFKLGWLACILFAAALLPEFAVLAVAIAVLVHLARAPVPVKEALFLLSAGAVGLAWETMMLHSGLITYPGSEAQALLAPYWIVAMWVLFATTINHGFRWLKRNWAVASIFGLLGGPMAFYAGSAAGAAELGNPIAALAVIGAGWAILLPLLTLIADTIIDSALLEPESRSANKKPASALEPRLERTSGNA
;
A
#
# COMPACT_ATOMS: atom_id res chain seq x y z
N MET A 1 -6.44 7.27 12.22
CA MET A 1 -7.89 7.05 12.47
C MET A 1 -8.64 6.72 11.18
N ILE A 2 -8.40 7.44 10.08
CA ILE A 2 -9.05 7.22 8.77
C ILE A 2 -8.92 5.76 8.28
N PHE A 3 -7.72 5.16 8.36
CA PHE A 3 -7.52 3.75 8.00
C PHE A 3 -8.42 2.79 8.79
N LYS A 4 -8.47 2.93 10.13
CA LYS A 4 -9.25 2.02 10.98
C LYS A 4 -10.75 2.10 10.66
N LEU A 5 -11.25 3.30 10.38
CA LEU A 5 -12.64 3.53 9.98
C LEU A 5 -12.92 2.97 8.58
N GLY A 6 -12.02 3.21 7.62
CA GLY A 6 -12.16 2.67 6.27
C GLY A 6 -12.11 1.15 6.23
N TRP A 7 -11.21 0.54 7.01
CA TRP A 7 -11.08 -0.91 7.12
C TRP A 7 -12.34 -1.54 7.72
N LEU A 8 -12.82 -0.99 8.85
CA LEU A 8 -14.04 -1.46 9.50
C LEU A 8 -15.26 -1.30 8.57
N ALA A 9 -15.39 -0.13 7.93
CA ALA A 9 -16.46 0.12 6.97
C ALA A 9 -16.45 -0.91 5.83
N CYS A 10 -15.28 -1.23 5.28
CA CYS A 10 -15.19 -2.18 4.18
C CYS A 10 -15.54 -3.60 4.58
N ILE A 11 -15.15 -4.05 5.77
CA ILE A 11 -15.56 -5.36 6.27
C ILE A 11 -17.06 -5.42 6.49
N LEU A 12 -17.65 -4.40 7.12
CA LEU A 12 -19.07 -4.37 7.40
C LEU A 12 -19.90 -4.28 6.12
N PHE A 13 -19.50 -3.46 5.16
CA PHE A 13 -20.19 -3.33 3.87
C PHE A 13 -20.01 -4.58 3.00
N ALA A 14 -18.83 -5.21 2.98
CA ALA A 14 -18.62 -6.48 2.28
C ALA A 14 -19.48 -7.59 2.88
N ALA A 15 -19.52 -7.70 4.22
CA ALA A 15 -20.38 -8.65 4.92
C ALA A 15 -21.88 -8.40 4.68
N ALA A 16 -22.28 -7.14 4.51
CA ALA A 16 -23.64 -6.76 4.18
C ALA A 16 -23.99 -6.91 2.68
N LEU A 17 -23.07 -7.45 1.86
CA LEU A 17 -23.21 -7.58 0.40
C LEU A 17 -23.43 -6.22 -0.30
N LEU A 18 -22.79 -5.17 0.22
CA LEU A 18 -22.83 -3.80 -0.28
C LEU A 18 -21.43 -3.32 -0.71
N PRO A 19 -20.75 -4.03 -1.64
CA PRO A 19 -19.36 -3.76 -1.98
C PRO A 19 -19.12 -2.37 -2.60
N GLU A 20 -20.13 -1.71 -3.18
CA GLU A 20 -19.95 -0.35 -3.71
C GLU A 20 -19.66 0.67 -2.61
N PHE A 21 -20.30 0.52 -1.44
CA PHE A 21 -20.09 1.41 -0.29
C PHE A 21 -18.74 1.19 0.37
N ALA A 22 -18.22 -0.05 0.36
CA ALA A 22 -16.85 -0.34 0.76
C ALA A 22 -15.86 0.43 -0.13
N VAL A 23 -15.98 0.31 -1.45
CA VAL A 23 -15.12 1.02 -2.39
C VAL A 23 -15.23 2.53 -2.25
N LEU A 24 -16.44 3.06 -2.07
CA LEU A 24 -16.64 4.49 -1.86
C LEU A 24 -15.90 4.98 -0.60
N ALA A 25 -15.97 4.24 0.51
CA ALA A 25 -15.24 4.56 1.72
C ALA A 25 -13.72 4.54 1.51
N VAL A 26 -13.19 3.55 0.78
CA VAL A 26 -11.77 3.51 0.38
C VAL A 26 -11.41 4.70 -0.49
N ALA A 27 -12.20 5.01 -1.51
CA ALA A 27 -11.95 6.10 -2.43
C ALA A 27 -11.82 7.44 -1.70
N ILE A 28 -12.75 7.71 -0.77
CA ILE A 28 -12.68 8.91 0.08
C ILE A 28 -11.39 8.93 0.91
N ALA A 29 -11.03 7.81 1.55
CA ALA A 29 -9.80 7.71 2.34
C ALA A 29 -8.54 7.93 1.49
N VAL A 30 -8.49 7.36 0.28
CA VAL A 30 -7.40 7.50 -0.68
C VAL A 30 -7.28 8.95 -1.17
N LEU A 31 -8.39 9.59 -1.54
CA LEU A 31 -8.38 11.00 -1.95
C LEU A 31 -7.87 11.91 -0.84
N VAL A 32 -8.32 11.68 0.39
CA VAL A 32 -7.85 12.39 1.58
C VAL A 32 -6.36 12.18 1.84
N HIS A 33 -5.86 10.96 1.63
CA HIS A 33 -4.44 10.61 1.75
C HIS A 33 -3.60 11.32 0.69
N LEU A 34 -3.98 11.20 -0.59
CA LEU A 34 -3.28 11.81 -1.71
C LEU A 34 -3.26 13.34 -1.62
N ALA A 35 -4.35 13.97 -1.17
CA ALA A 35 -4.41 15.42 -0.95
C ALA A 35 -3.45 15.90 0.15
N ARG A 36 -3.02 15.03 1.07
CA ARG A 36 -2.08 15.33 2.15
C ARG A 36 -0.65 14.86 1.87
N ALA A 37 -0.45 14.12 0.78
CA ALA A 37 0.84 13.56 0.41
C ALA A 37 1.83 14.66 -0.01
N PRO A 38 3.10 14.62 0.44
CA PRO A 38 4.12 15.56 -0.01
C PRO A 38 4.36 15.50 -1.53
N VAL A 39 4.27 14.31 -2.11
CA VAL A 39 4.37 14.07 -3.56
C VAL A 39 3.27 13.09 -3.98
N PRO A 40 2.06 13.57 -4.33
CA PRO A 40 0.90 12.71 -4.57
C PRO A 40 1.10 11.67 -5.66
N VAL A 41 1.89 11.97 -6.69
CA VAL A 41 2.18 11.03 -7.79
C VAL A 41 2.94 9.78 -7.29
N LYS A 42 3.93 9.95 -6.42
CA LYS A 42 4.69 8.84 -5.83
C LYS A 42 3.79 7.96 -4.95
N GLU A 43 2.95 8.58 -4.14
CA GLU A 43 1.96 7.86 -3.34
C GLU A 43 0.96 7.12 -4.24
N ALA A 44 0.40 7.76 -5.26
CA ALA A 44 -0.55 7.14 -6.17
C ALA A 44 0.06 5.92 -6.90
N LEU A 45 1.31 6.03 -7.37
CA LEU A 45 2.00 4.90 -8.01
C LEU A 45 2.19 3.72 -7.04
N PHE A 46 2.53 4.02 -5.79
CA PHE A 46 2.65 2.99 -4.75
C PHE A 46 1.29 2.34 -4.44
N LEU A 47 0.23 3.13 -4.29
CA LEU A 47 -1.13 2.63 -4.07
C LEU A 47 -1.59 1.71 -5.22
N LEU A 48 -1.32 2.09 -6.47
CA LEU A 48 -1.61 1.26 -7.64
C LEU A 48 -0.79 -0.03 -7.65
N SER A 49 0.50 0.04 -7.30
CA SER A 49 1.37 -1.13 -7.22
C SER A 49 0.89 -2.11 -6.14
N ALA A 50 0.48 -1.61 -4.98
CA ALA A 50 -0.10 -2.43 -3.91
C ALA A 50 -1.44 -3.04 -4.33
N GLY A 51 -2.28 -2.30 -5.04
CA GLY A 51 -3.52 -2.83 -5.62
C GLY A 51 -3.25 -3.96 -6.61
N ALA A 52 -2.24 -3.84 -7.49
CA ALA A 52 -1.88 -4.89 -8.44
C ALA A 52 -1.35 -6.15 -7.74
N VAL A 53 -0.47 -5.99 -6.74
CA VAL A 53 0.01 -7.10 -5.90
C VAL A 53 -1.16 -7.78 -5.19
N GLY A 54 -2.06 -6.98 -4.61
CA GLY A 54 -3.26 -7.47 -3.94
C GLY A 54 -4.18 -8.24 -4.86
N LEU A 55 -4.48 -7.70 -6.05
CA LEU A 55 -5.30 -8.38 -7.05
C LEU A 55 -4.70 -9.75 -7.40
N ALA A 56 -3.40 -9.82 -7.66
CA ALA A 56 -2.73 -11.08 -7.97
C ALA A 56 -2.81 -12.08 -6.80
N TRP A 57 -2.53 -11.61 -5.58
CA TRP A 57 -2.59 -12.43 -4.38
C TRP A 57 -3.99 -12.98 -4.08
N GLU A 58 -4.99 -12.11 -4.06
CA GLU A 58 -6.36 -12.50 -3.74
C GLU A 58 -6.95 -13.39 -4.84
N THR A 59 -6.59 -13.15 -6.10
CA THR A 59 -7.02 -14.02 -7.21
C THR A 59 -6.38 -15.40 -7.11
N MET A 60 -5.12 -15.50 -6.67
CA MET A 60 -4.48 -16.79 -6.39
C MET A 60 -5.18 -17.52 -5.23
N MET A 61 -5.52 -16.81 -4.16
CA MET A 61 -6.24 -17.37 -3.01
C MET A 61 -7.62 -17.88 -3.40
N LEU A 62 -8.36 -17.10 -4.19
CA LEU A 62 -9.67 -17.47 -4.73
C LEU A 62 -9.58 -18.77 -5.56
N HIS A 63 -8.67 -18.83 -6.54
CA HIS A 63 -8.53 -20.00 -7.40
C HIS A 63 -8.02 -21.25 -6.68
N SER A 64 -7.26 -21.09 -5.60
CA SER A 64 -6.83 -22.21 -4.77
C SER A 64 -7.95 -22.82 -3.93
N GLY A 65 -9.10 -22.14 -3.81
CA GLY A 65 -10.21 -22.55 -2.94
C GLY A 65 -9.93 -22.33 -1.44
N LEU A 66 -8.81 -21.67 -1.09
CA LEU A 66 -8.50 -21.35 0.31
C LEU A 66 -9.43 -20.27 0.87
N ILE A 67 -9.89 -19.36 0.02
CA ILE A 67 -10.78 -18.25 0.37
C ILE A 67 -11.88 -18.15 -0.67
N THR A 68 -13.12 -17.99 -0.22
CA THR A 68 -14.26 -17.61 -1.06
C THR A 68 -14.87 -16.32 -0.53
N TYR A 69 -15.39 -15.48 -1.43
CA TYR A 69 -16.01 -14.21 -1.06
C TYR A 69 -17.51 -14.26 -1.32
N PRO A 70 -18.36 -14.10 -0.30
CA PRO A 70 -19.80 -14.00 -0.48
C PRO A 70 -20.18 -12.90 -1.47
N GLY A 71 -21.19 -13.15 -2.31
CA GLY A 71 -21.65 -12.21 -3.33
C GLY A 71 -20.76 -12.10 -4.58
N SER A 72 -19.66 -12.85 -4.65
CA SER A 72 -18.87 -13.01 -5.88
C SER A 72 -19.40 -14.17 -6.74
N GLU A 73 -19.28 -14.06 -8.06
CA GLU A 73 -19.64 -15.15 -8.96
C GLU A 73 -18.77 -16.39 -8.69
N ALA A 74 -19.37 -17.57 -8.65
CA ALA A 74 -18.68 -18.83 -8.34
C ALA A 74 -17.54 -19.19 -9.32
N GLN A 75 -17.47 -18.52 -10.48
CA GLN A 75 -16.45 -18.71 -11.52
C GLN A 75 -15.73 -17.39 -11.86
N ALA A 76 -15.71 -16.43 -10.93
CA ALA A 76 -15.04 -15.17 -11.15
C ALA A 76 -13.55 -15.39 -11.46
N LEU A 77 -13.08 -14.86 -12.60
CA LEU A 77 -11.68 -14.95 -13.02
C LEU A 77 -10.74 -14.11 -12.15
N LEU A 78 -11.28 -13.14 -11.43
CA LEU A 78 -10.54 -12.18 -10.63
C LEU A 78 -11.18 -12.04 -9.25
N ALA A 79 -10.35 -11.75 -8.26
CA ALA A 79 -10.84 -11.39 -6.93
C ALA A 79 -11.79 -10.18 -6.97
N PRO A 80 -12.79 -10.11 -6.08
CA PRO A 80 -13.70 -8.99 -6.00
C PRO A 80 -12.97 -7.65 -5.86
N TYR A 81 -13.43 -6.63 -6.57
CA TYR A 81 -12.78 -5.32 -6.58
C TYR A 81 -12.70 -4.68 -5.18
N TRP A 82 -13.60 -5.03 -4.25
CA TRP A 82 -13.62 -4.46 -2.90
C TRP A 82 -12.45 -4.94 -2.05
N ILE A 83 -12.01 -6.20 -2.20
CA ILE A 83 -10.83 -6.69 -1.45
C ILE A 83 -9.56 -6.08 -2.02
N VAL A 84 -9.51 -5.84 -3.33
CA VAL A 84 -8.41 -5.08 -3.96
C VAL A 84 -8.38 -3.63 -3.44
N ALA A 85 -9.55 -3.00 -3.25
CA ALA A 85 -9.64 -1.69 -2.62
C ALA A 85 -9.12 -1.72 -1.15
N MET A 86 -9.29 -2.83 -0.42
CA MET A 86 -8.67 -3.00 0.90
C MET A 86 -7.14 -3.01 0.86
N TRP A 87 -6.53 -3.61 -0.16
CA TRP A 87 -5.07 -3.54 -0.37
C TRP A 87 -4.59 -2.11 -0.59
N VAL A 88 -5.34 -1.35 -1.41
CA VAL A 88 -5.06 0.08 -1.64
C VAL A 88 -5.19 0.87 -0.34
N LEU A 89 -6.25 0.64 0.44
CA LEU A 89 -6.43 1.30 1.73
C LEU A 89 -5.28 0.96 2.69
N PHE A 90 -4.88 -0.31 2.76
CA PHE A 90 -3.76 -0.75 3.58
C PHE A 90 -2.46 -0.04 3.20
N ALA A 91 -2.17 0.10 1.91
CA ALA A 91 -0.98 0.77 1.42
C ALA A 91 -0.88 2.24 1.89
N THR A 92 -2.00 2.96 2.07
CA THR A 92 -2.00 4.32 2.64
C THR A 92 -1.33 4.40 4.02
N THR A 93 -1.28 3.28 4.76
CA THR A 93 -0.67 3.21 6.10
C THR A 93 0.84 3.00 6.09
N ILE A 94 1.41 2.43 5.02
CA ILE A 94 2.81 2.01 5.00
C ILE A 94 3.77 3.20 5.08
N ASN A 95 3.51 4.26 4.31
CA ASN A 95 4.37 5.44 4.27
C ASN A 95 4.21 6.38 5.49
N HIS A 96 3.16 6.22 6.30
CA HIS A 96 2.87 7.13 7.41
C HIS A 96 2.84 6.42 8.77
N GLY A 97 2.01 5.38 8.91
CA GLY A 97 1.81 4.64 10.16
C GLY A 97 2.83 3.52 10.40
N PHE A 98 3.41 2.94 9.34
CA PHE A 98 4.35 1.83 9.43
C PHE A 98 5.75 2.14 8.89
N ARG A 99 6.17 3.42 8.92
CA ARG A 99 7.53 3.80 8.54
C ARG A 99 8.62 3.02 9.27
N TRP A 100 8.35 2.58 10.50
CA TRP A 100 9.27 1.77 11.30
C TRP A 100 9.46 0.34 10.77
N LEU A 101 8.45 -0.25 10.10
CA LEU A 101 8.56 -1.57 9.47
C LEU A 101 9.58 -1.59 8.34
N LYS A 102 9.69 -0.47 7.61
CA LYS A 102 10.67 -0.29 6.53
C LYS A 102 12.12 -0.44 7.00
N ARG A 103 12.39 -0.17 8.27
CA ARG A 103 13.75 -0.21 8.84
C ARG A 103 14.25 -1.63 9.12
N ASN A 104 13.36 -2.62 9.24
CA ASN A 104 13.75 -3.99 9.52
C ASN A 104 12.78 -5.00 8.88
N TRP A 105 13.27 -5.70 7.86
CA TRP A 105 12.46 -6.63 7.08
C TRP A 105 11.99 -7.84 7.90
N ALA A 106 12.77 -8.29 8.88
CA ALA A 106 12.35 -9.39 9.76
C ALA A 106 11.13 -9.00 10.60
N VAL A 107 11.10 -7.74 11.07
CA VAL A 107 9.96 -7.20 11.82
C VAL A 107 8.73 -7.06 10.93
N ALA A 108 8.90 -6.60 9.69
CA ALA A 108 7.83 -6.59 8.69
C ALA A 108 7.31 -8.01 8.41
N SER A 109 8.19 -9.01 8.26
CA SER A 109 7.80 -10.39 8.06
C SER A 109 7.00 -10.96 9.24
N ILE A 110 7.45 -10.75 10.48
CA ILE A 110 6.73 -11.22 11.68
C ILE A 110 5.37 -10.53 11.79
N PHE A 111 5.32 -9.22 11.53
CA PHE A 111 4.07 -8.48 11.58
C PHE A 111 3.09 -8.96 10.49
N GLY A 112 3.57 -9.27 9.29
CA GLY A 112 2.78 -9.86 8.23
C GLY A 112 2.29 -11.27 8.58
N LEU A 113 3.20 -12.11 9.09
CA LEU A 113 2.92 -13.49 9.50
C LEU A 113 1.75 -13.59 10.48
N LEU A 114 1.66 -12.65 11.42
CA LEU A 114 0.61 -12.63 12.44
C LEU A 114 -0.59 -11.78 12.01
N GLY A 115 -0.33 -10.60 11.45
CA GLY A 115 -1.36 -9.61 11.10
C GLY A 115 -2.27 -10.08 9.96
N GLY A 116 -1.71 -10.75 8.94
CA GLY A 116 -2.48 -11.30 7.82
C GLY A 116 -3.56 -12.28 8.28
N PRO A 117 -3.19 -13.39 8.96
CA PRO A 117 -4.16 -14.36 9.48
C PRO A 117 -5.18 -13.74 10.43
N MET A 118 -4.77 -12.83 11.32
CA MET A 118 -5.70 -12.16 12.23
C MET A 118 -6.75 -11.33 11.47
N ALA A 119 -6.33 -10.60 10.44
CA ALA A 119 -7.24 -9.79 9.62
C ALA A 119 -8.25 -10.66 8.85
N PHE A 120 -7.78 -11.76 8.24
CA PHE A 120 -8.66 -12.69 7.52
C PHE A 120 -9.60 -13.46 8.45
N TYR A 121 -9.12 -13.85 9.63
CA TYR A 121 -9.98 -14.45 10.65
C TYR A 121 -11.08 -13.49 11.09
N ALA A 122 -10.75 -12.21 11.32
CA ALA A 122 -11.74 -11.19 11.66
C ALA A 122 -12.74 -10.92 10.52
N GLY A 123 -12.27 -10.85 9.28
CA GLY A 123 -13.11 -10.71 8.10
C GLY A 123 -14.05 -11.91 7.92
N SER A 124 -13.56 -13.12 8.20
CA SER A 124 -14.37 -14.33 8.13
C SER A 124 -15.42 -14.40 9.24
N ALA A 125 -15.04 -14.04 10.48
CA ALA A 125 -15.98 -13.93 11.59
C ALA A 125 -17.07 -12.87 11.34
N ALA A 126 -16.78 -11.84 10.55
CA ALA A 126 -17.74 -10.83 10.13
C ALA A 126 -18.61 -11.25 8.94
N GLY A 127 -18.32 -12.37 8.27
CA GLY A 127 -19.05 -12.83 7.07
C GLY A 127 -18.60 -12.19 5.76
N ALA A 128 -17.45 -11.49 5.74
CA ALA A 128 -16.91 -10.88 4.53
C ALA A 128 -16.08 -11.86 3.67
N ALA A 129 -15.66 -12.98 4.24
CA ALA A 129 -14.92 -14.05 3.55
C ALA A 129 -15.18 -15.41 4.21
N GLU A 130 -15.07 -16.48 3.45
CA GLU A 130 -15.17 -17.85 3.94
C GLU A 130 -13.82 -18.54 3.73
N LEU A 131 -13.36 -19.26 4.76
CA LEU A 131 -12.10 -20.00 4.71
C LEU A 131 -12.42 -21.46 4.43
N GLY A 132 -12.03 -21.97 3.25
CA GLY A 132 -12.35 -23.34 2.84
C GLY A 132 -11.83 -24.39 3.81
N ASN A 133 -10.51 -24.39 4.05
CA ASN A 133 -9.90 -25.06 5.20
C ASN A 133 -9.25 -23.99 6.08
N PRO A 134 -9.83 -23.65 7.25
CA PRO A 134 -9.34 -22.54 8.07
C PRO A 134 -7.87 -22.65 8.47
N ILE A 135 -7.40 -23.84 8.84
CA ILE A 135 -6.00 -24.03 9.28
C ILE A 135 -5.05 -23.82 8.09
N ALA A 136 -5.32 -24.47 6.97
CA ALA A 136 -4.49 -24.34 5.76
C ALA A 136 -4.52 -22.92 5.20
N ALA A 137 -5.71 -22.31 5.11
CA ALA A 137 -5.89 -20.95 4.63
C ALA A 137 -5.11 -19.95 5.50
N LEU A 138 -5.27 -19.99 6.83
CA LEU A 138 -4.56 -19.09 7.74
C LEU A 138 -3.04 -19.32 7.70
N ALA A 139 -2.58 -20.56 7.55
CA ALA A 139 -1.16 -20.85 7.40
C ALA A 139 -0.57 -20.26 6.12
N VAL A 140 -1.25 -20.43 4.97
CA VAL A 140 -0.80 -19.88 3.68
C VAL A 140 -0.90 -18.35 3.68
N ILE A 141 -1.95 -17.78 4.27
CA ILE A 141 -2.10 -16.33 4.47
C ILE A 141 -0.92 -15.81 5.31
N GLY A 142 -0.58 -16.47 6.41
CA GLY A 142 0.53 -16.08 7.27
C GLY A 142 1.86 -16.11 6.51
N ALA A 143 2.17 -17.23 5.86
CA ALA A 143 3.40 -17.37 5.06
C ALA A 143 3.48 -16.33 3.93
N GLY A 144 2.36 -16.09 3.24
CA GLY A 144 2.23 -15.08 2.21
C GLY A 144 2.49 -13.68 2.72
N TRP A 145 1.78 -13.26 3.76
CA TRP A 145 1.91 -11.92 4.34
C TRP A 145 3.28 -11.68 4.98
N ALA A 146 3.97 -12.73 5.45
CA ALA A 146 5.36 -12.63 5.89
C ALA A 146 6.33 -12.19 4.77
N ILE A 147 5.95 -12.40 3.50
CA ILE A 147 6.71 -12.02 2.31
C ILE A 147 6.13 -10.74 1.69
N LEU A 148 4.80 -10.64 1.60
CA LEU A 148 4.12 -9.53 0.93
C LEU A 148 4.33 -8.22 1.70
N LEU A 149 4.31 -8.24 3.03
CA LEU A 149 4.51 -7.01 3.80
C LEU A 149 5.91 -6.40 3.61
N PRO A 150 7.02 -7.13 3.78
CA PRO A 150 8.34 -6.56 3.47
C PRO A 150 8.47 -6.18 1.99
N LEU A 151 7.90 -6.95 1.07
CA LEU A 151 7.88 -6.60 -0.36
C LEU A 151 7.18 -5.25 -0.60
N LEU A 152 6.00 -5.02 -0.02
CA LEU A 152 5.29 -3.76 -0.13
C LEU A 152 6.09 -2.59 0.48
N THR A 153 6.79 -2.82 1.59
CA THR A 153 7.68 -1.79 2.17
C THR A 153 8.84 -1.44 1.23
N LEU A 154 9.42 -2.43 0.55
CA LEU A 154 10.49 -2.24 -0.42
C LEU A 154 10.00 -1.48 -1.67
N ILE A 155 8.84 -1.86 -2.21
CA ILE A 155 8.22 -1.16 -3.33
C ILE A 155 7.95 0.31 -2.95
N ALA A 156 7.43 0.54 -1.75
CA ALA A 156 7.18 1.88 -1.25
C ALA A 156 8.46 2.72 -1.21
N ASP A 157 9.55 2.19 -0.64
CA ASP A 157 10.83 2.92 -0.57
C ASP A 157 11.41 3.18 -1.96
N THR A 158 11.37 2.18 -2.84
CA THR A 158 11.85 2.32 -4.23
C THR A 158 11.12 3.45 -4.98
N ILE A 159 9.81 3.58 -4.80
CA ILE A 159 9.02 4.64 -5.45
C ILE A 159 9.24 6.01 -4.77
N ILE A 160 9.28 6.05 -3.44
CA ILE A 160 9.48 7.30 -2.69
C ILE A 160 10.86 7.90 -2.94
N ASP A 161 11.90 7.07 -3.02
CA ASP A 161 13.29 7.50 -3.24
C ASP A 161 13.62 7.74 -4.72
N SER A 162 12.71 7.43 -5.63
CA SER A 162 12.91 7.65 -7.07
C SER A 162 13.10 9.14 -7.39
N ALA A 163 14.29 9.50 -7.86
CA ALA A 163 14.63 10.86 -8.30
C ALA A 163 13.87 11.27 -9.58
N LEU A 164 13.47 10.29 -10.41
CA LEU A 164 12.74 10.53 -11.66
C LEU A 164 11.34 11.11 -11.43
N LEU A 165 10.76 10.87 -10.26
CA LEU A 165 9.42 11.32 -9.90
C LEU A 165 9.45 12.59 -9.04
N GLU A 166 10.59 13.28 -8.96
CA GLU A 166 10.66 14.59 -8.30
C GLU A 166 10.03 15.68 -9.18
N PRO A 167 9.22 16.61 -8.62
CA PRO A 167 8.68 17.73 -9.37
C PRO A 167 9.82 18.60 -9.92
N GLU A 168 9.76 19.00 -11.19
CA GLU A 168 10.79 19.84 -11.84
C GLU A 168 11.07 21.14 -11.06
N SER A 169 10.06 21.70 -10.38
CA SER A 169 10.19 22.90 -9.54
C SER A 169 11.14 22.72 -8.34
N ARG A 170 11.33 21.50 -7.83
CA ARG A 170 12.32 21.18 -6.79
C ARG A 170 13.71 20.89 -7.37
N SER A 171 13.77 20.28 -8.56
CA SER A 171 15.03 20.00 -9.26
C SER A 171 15.74 21.28 -9.71
N ALA A 172 14.98 22.27 -10.21
CA ALA A 172 15.52 23.56 -10.66
C ALA A 172 16.16 24.40 -9.53
N ASN A 173 15.72 24.23 -8.28
CA ASN A 173 16.25 24.95 -7.13
C ASN A 173 17.55 24.34 -6.56
N LYS A 174 18.03 23.24 -7.17
CA LYS A 174 19.29 22.55 -6.83
C LYS A 174 20.45 22.91 -7.77
N LYS A 175 20.33 24.01 -8.54
CA LYS A 175 21.49 24.59 -9.24
C LYS A 175 22.49 25.09 -8.20
N PRO A 176 23.75 24.64 -8.20
CA PRO A 176 24.72 25.02 -7.19
C PRO A 176 24.95 26.53 -7.25
N ALA A 177 24.83 27.19 -6.10
CA ALA A 177 25.31 28.55 -5.85
C ALA A 177 26.85 28.61 -5.88
N SER A 178 27.50 27.98 -6.87
CA SER A 178 28.96 27.99 -7.07
C SER A 178 29.37 28.66 -8.38
N ALA A 179 28.45 29.33 -9.08
CA ALA A 179 28.74 30.03 -10.35
C ALA A 179 29.00 31.54 -10.19
N LEU A 180 29.19 32.03 -8.96
CA LEU A 180 29.69 33.39 -8.73
C LEU A 180 31.08 33.29 -8.08
N GLU A 181 32.07 32.88 -8.87
CA GLU A 181 33.47 33.17 -8.54
C GLU A 181 33.65 34.70 -8.52
N PRO A 182 34.16 35.31 -7.45
CA PRO A 182 34.82 36.61 -7.55
C PRO A 182 36.26 36.37 -8.00
N ARG A 183 36.46 36.18 -9.31
CA ARG A 183 37.80 36.33 -9.92
C ARG A 183 37.98 37.77 -10.38
N LEU A 184 38.37 38.63 -9.44
CA LEU A 184 39.15 39.82 -9.77
C LEU A 184 40.57 39.57 -9.29
N GLU A 185 41.33 38.85 -10.11
CA GLU A 185 42.79 38.81 -10.01
C GLU A 185 43.36 40.18 -10.38
N ARG A 186 44.19 40.70 -9.46
CA ARG A 186 45.50 41.31 -9.70
C ARG A 186 45.68 42.07 -11.02
N THR A 187 45.62 43.40 -10.95
CA THR A 187 46.53 44.28 -11.72
C THR A 187 46.82 45.58 -10.98
N SER A 188 47.93 45.63 -10.24
CA SER A 188 48.83 46.79 -10.08
C SER A 188 49.96 46.37 -9.11
N GLY A 189 51.23 46.17 -9.47
CA GLY A 189 51.95 46.61 -10.66
C GLY A 189 52.49 48.03 -10.46
N ASN A 190 53.75 48.12 -10.02
CA ASN A 190 54.69 49.25 -10.10
C ASN A 190 54.37 50.55 -9.35
N ALA A 191 55.13 50.81 -8.27
CA ALA A 191 56.21 51.81 -8.19
C ALA A 191 56.59 52.07 -6.72
#